data_AF-A0A812R4M7-F1
#
_entry.id   AF-A0A812R4M7-F1
#
_cell.length_a   1.000
_cell.length_b   1.000
_cell.length_c   1.000
_cell.angle_alpha   90.00
_cell.angle_beta   90.00
_cell.angle_gamma   90.00
#
_symmetry.space_group_name_H-M   'P 1'
#
loop_
_entity.id
_entity.type
_entity.pdbx_description
1 polymer ?
#
loop_
_entity_poly.entity_id
_entity_poly.type
_entity_poly.pdbx_seq_one_letter_code
_entity_poly.pdbx_strand_id
1 'polypeptide(L)'
;MDGLTAPVSFLFTEQDALESERVWTAALHDDYDTDGGVSSLWADNVTWYGPAGVGTASSRDAYQKHWLVPLRAAFSNLTRETDLVVCEGPYCGAHFYLW
;
A
#
# COMPACT_ATOMS: atom_id res chain seq x y z
N MET A 1 -15.03 -13.62 -5.90
CA MET A 1 -13.83 -14.46 -5.95
C MET A 1 -12.97 -13.86 -7.05
N ASP A 2 -12.00 -13.04 -6.66
CA ASP A 2 -11.18 -12.14 -7.48
C ASP A 2 -10.04 -12.84 -8.27
N GLY A 3 -10.01 -14.17 -8.24
CA GLY A 3 -9.09 -14.97 -9.06
C GLY A 3 -7.66 -15.05 -8.52
N LEU A 4 -7.38 -14.42 -7.37
CA LEU A 4 -6.11 -14.58 -6.68
C LEU A 4 -6.17 -15.85 -5.84
N THR A 5 -5.45 -16.89 -6.26
CA THR A 5 -5.16 -18.03 -5.38
C THR A 5 -4.48 -17.50 -4.13
N ALA A 6 -4.96 -17.94 -2.96
CA ALA A 6 -4.25 -17.72 -1.69
C ALA A 6 -2.75 -18.02 -1.88
N PRO A 7 -1.86 -17.29 -1.18
CA PRO A 7 -0.43 -17.51 -1.29
C PRO A 7 -0.12 -19.01 -1.19
N VAL A 8 0.52 -19.53 -2.23
CA VAL A 8 0.94 -20.94 -2.27
C VAL A 8 2.35 -20.99 -1.70
N SER A 9 2.44 -21.14 -0.39
CA SER A 9 3.67 -20.92 0.39
C SER A 9 4.90 -21.70 -0.07
N PHE A 10 4.71 -22.83 -0.75
CA PHE A 10 5.82 -23.61 -1.29
C PHE A 10 6.48 -22.99 -2.54
N LEU A 11 5.87 -21.99 -3.18
CA LEU A 11 6.42 -21.31 -4.36
C LEU A 11 7.39 -20.18 -4.01
N PHE A 12 7.46 -19.76 -2.74
CA PHE A 12 8.18 -18.57 -2.34
C PHE A 12 9.21 -18.88 -1.26
N THR A 13 10.31 -18.14 -1.30
CA THR A 13 11.40 -18.23 -0.35
C THR A 13 11.32 -17.10 0.68
N GLU A 14 12.06 -17.23 1.77
CA GLU A 14 12.26 -16.14 2.74
C GLU A 14 12.83 -14.88 2.07
N GLN A 15 13.73 -15.04 1.09
CA GLN A 15 14.32 -13.93 0.36
C GLN A 15 13.27 -13.13 -0.44
N ASP A 16 12.26 -13.81 -1.00
CA ASP A 16 11.17 -13.16 -1.74
C ASP A 16 10.29 -12.31 -0.79
N ALA A 17 10.06 -12.82 0.43
CA ALA A 17 9.33 -12.09 1.45
C ALA A 17 10.10 -10.83 1.91
N LEU A 18 11.41 -10.96 2.16
CA LEU A 18 12.27 -9.83 2.56
C LEU A 18 12.31 -8.73 1.49
N GLU A 19 12.41 -9.10 0.21
CA GLU A 19 12.41 -8.10 -0.86
C GLU A 19 11.04 -7.42 -1.01
N SER A 20 9.96 -8.17 -0.88
CA SER A 20 8.60 -7.59 -0.92
C SER A 20 8.35 -6.67 0.27
N GLU A 21 8.80 -7.03 1.47
CA GLU A 21 8.72 -6.17 2.66
C GLU A 21 9.50 -4.87 2.46
N ARG A 22 10.70 -4.95 1.86
CA ARG A 22 11.54 -3.78 1.54
C ARG A 22 10.82 -2.82 0.59
N VAL A 23 10.27 -3.35 -0.52
CA VAL A 23 9.57 -2.54 -1.53
C VAL A 23 8.27 -1.97 -0.97
N TRP A 24 7.48 -2.79 -0.26
CA TRP A 24 6.21 -2.38 0.32
C TRP A 24 6.37 -1.28 1.37
N THR A 25 7.33 -1.44 2.28
CA THR A 25 7.60 -0.45 3.34
C THR A 25 8.07 0.87 2.74
N ALA A 26 8.90 0.84 1.69
CA ALA A 26 9.30 2.05 0.98
C ALA A 26 8.10 2.73 0.28
N ALA A 27 7.20 1.95 -0.32
CA ALA A 27 6.01 2.51 -0.96
C ALA A 27 5.07 3.19 0.05
N LEU A 28 4.86 2.58 1.22
CA LEU A 28 4.08 3.19 2.30
C LEU A 28 4.77 4.44 2.87
N HIS A 29 6.09 4.42 2.99
CA HIS A 29 6.84 5.58 3.46
C HIS A 29 6.63 6.79 2.53
N ASP A 30 6.79 6.59 1.22
CA ASP A 30 6.53 7.64 0.23
C ASP A 30 5.07 8.15 0.31
N ASP A 31 4.10 7.23 0.41
CA ASP A 31 2.66 7.56 0.40
C ASP A 31 2.18 8.29 1.66
N TYR A 32 2.71 7.98 2.84
CA TYR A 32 2.15 8.46 4.12
C TYR A 32 3.09 9.32 4.95
N ASP A 33 4.41 9.16 4.78
CA ASP A 33 5.40 9.78 5.67
C ASP A 33 6.15 10.94 4.97
N THR A 34 5.95 11.12 3.66
CA THR A 34 6.55 12.21 2.88
C THR A 34 5.49 13.12 2.27
N ASP A 35 5.88 14.36 1.97
CA ASP A 35 5.06 15.31 1.20
C ASP A 35 5.04 14.99 -0.31
N GLY A 36 5.74 13.93 -0.74
CA GLY A 36 6.22 13.68 -2.11
C GLY A 36 5.20 13.18 -3.13
N GLY A 37 3.92 13.04 -2.79
CA GLY A 37 2.91 12.47 -3.69
C GLY A 37 2.76 10.97 -3.53
N VAL A 38 2.43 10.25 -4.60
CA VAL A 38 2.27 8.79 -4.60
C VAL A 38 3.59 8.10 -4.91
N SER A 39 3.88 6.96 -4.27
CA SER A 39 5.12 6.22 -4.53
C SER A 39 5.27 5.80 -5.99
N SER A 40 6.48 5.97 -6.54
CA SER A 40 6.82 5.44 -7.86
C SER A 40 6.91 3.91 -7.90
N LEU A 41 6.91 3.24 -6.74
CA LEU A 41 6.96 1.79 -6.60
C LEU A 41 5.62 1.13 -6.93
N TRP A 42 4.52 1.89 -6.90
CA TRP A 42 3.25 1.42 -7.44
C TRP A 42 3.29 1.37 -8.97
N ALA A 43 2.75 0.28 -9.54
CA ALA A 43 2.55 0.18 -10.98
C ALA A 43 1.58 1.28 -11.47
N ASP A 44 1.77 1.77 -12.70
CA ASP A 44 0.90 2.82 -13.27
C ASP A 44 -0.58 2.41 -13.30
N ASN A 45 -0.84 1.11 -13.47
CA ASN A 45 -2.17 0.50 -13.49
C ASN A 45 -2.55 -0.18 -12.16
N VAL A 46 -1.96 0.23 -11.03
CA VAL A 46 -2.33 -0.28 -9.71
C VAL A 46 -3.83 -0.12 -9.46
N THR A 47 -4.44 -1.15 -8.87
CA THR A 47 -5.82 -1.06 -8.39
C THR A 47 -5.82 -0.97 -6.87
N TRP A 48 -6.23 0.17 -6.35
CA TRP A 48 -6.43 0.40 -4.92
C TRP A 48 -7.91 0.23 -4.57
N TYR A 49 -8.19 -0.64 -3.61
CA TYR A 49 -9.51 -0.85 -3.05
C TYR A 49 -9.61 -0.13 -1.72
N GLY A 50 -10.39 0.95 -1.70
CA GLY A 50 -10.56 1.77 -0.51
C GLY A 50 -11.49 1.16 0.53
N PRO A 51 -11.52 1.76 1.73
CA PRO A 51 -12.50 1.39 2.74
C PRO A 51 -13.92 1.64 2.25
N ALA A 52 -14.88 0.97 2.90
CA ALA A 52 -16.29 1.03 2.53
C ALA A 52 -16.78 2.48 2.41
N GLY A 53 -17.36 2.82 1.25
CA GLY A 53 -17.86 4.16 0.94
C GLY A 53 -16.88 5.09 0.22
N VAL A 54 -15.59 4.75 0.11
CA VAL A 54 -14.59 5.56 -0.63
C VAL A 54 -14.47 5.13 -2.09
N GLY A 55 -14.58 3.83 -2.36
CA GLY A 55 -14.55 3.27 -3.72
C GLY A 55 -13.21 2.68 -4.14
N THR A 56 -12.93 2.67 -5.43
CA THR A 56 -11.75 2.03 -6.05
C THR A 56 -11.05 3.02 -6.97
N ALA A 57 -9.71 2.98 -6.99
CA ALA A 57 -8.89 3.67 -7.98
C ALA A 57 -8.13 2.65 -8.83
N SER A 58 -8.15 2.79 -10.16
CA SER A 58 -7.56 1.82 -11.10
C SER A 58 -6.33 2.34 -11.84
N SER A 59 -5.68 3.35 -11.29
CA SER A 59 -4.37 3.83 -11.72
C SER A 59 -3.64 4.51 -10.57
N ARG A 60 -2.32 4.65 -10.68
CA ARG A 60 -1.49 5.37 -9.71
C ARG A 60 -1.91 6.84 -9.58
N ASP A 61 -2.23 7.49 -10.70
CA ASP A 61 -2.76 8.86 -10.73
C ASP A 61 -4.12 8.97 -10.02
N ALA A 62 -5.03 8.03 -10.30
CA ALA A 62 -6.34 8.02 -9.65
C ALA A 62 -6.22 7.78 -8.14
N TYR A 63 -5.34 6.89 -7.72
CA TYR A 63 -5.05 6.63 -6.30
C TYR A 63 -4.51 7.89 -5.61
N GLN A 64 -3.53 8.57 -6.22
CA GLN A 64 -3.03 9.84 -5.70
C GLN A 64 -4.14 10.89 -5.58
N LYS A 65 -4.87 11.12 -6.67
CA LYS A 65 -5.87 12.20 -6.79
C LYS A 65 -7.08 12.00 -5.89
N HIS A 66 -7.55 10.76 -5.75
CA HIS A 66 -8.82 10.46 -5.10
C HIS A 66 -8.67 9.87 -3.69
N TRP A 67 -7.48 9.41 -3.30
CA TRP A 67 -7.21 8.94 -1.94
C TRP A 67 -6.17 9.80 -1.22
N LEU A 68 -4.91 9.78 -1.66
CA LEU A 68 -3.81 10.38 -0.89
C LEU A 68 -3.97 11.90 -0.72
N VAL A 69 -4.35 12.61 -1.79
CA VAL A 69 -4.55 14.07 -1.72
C VAL A 69 -5.70 14.45 -0.78
N PRO A 70 -6.94 13.88 -0.92
CA PRO A 70 -8.01 14.15 0.04
C PRO A 70 -7.67 13.72 1.47
N LEU A 71 -6.99 12.59 1.66
CA LEU A 71 -6.57 12.12 2.97
C LEU A 71 -5.66 13.15 3.65
N ARG A 72 -4.58 13.57 2.99
CA ARG A 72 -3.67 14.59 3.53
C ARG A 72 -4.36 15.92 3.80
N ALA A 73 -5.30 16.33 2.94
CA ALA A 73 -6.07 17.56 3.14
C ALA A 73 -7.02 17.50 4.36
N ALA A 74 -7.40 16.30 4.80
CA ALA A 74 -8.29 16.12 5.94
C ALA A 74 -7.57 16.18 7.31
N PHE A 75 -6.24 16.04 7.35
CA PHE A 75 -5.44 16.07 8.57
C PHE A 75 -4.45 17.25 8.55
N SER A 76 -4.35 18.00 9.65
CA SER A 76 -3.39 19.11 9.75
C SER A 76 -1.95 18.63 9.88
N ASN A 77 -1.74 17.50 10.56
CA ASN A 77 -0.49 16.77 10.66
C ASN A 77 -0.85 15.29 10.57
N LEU A 78 -0.44 14.62 9.51
CA LEU A 78 -0.70 13.20 9.33
C LEU A 78 0.53 12.41 9.76
N THR A 79 0.42 11.60 10.82
CA THR A 79 1.48 10.66 11.21
C THR A 79 0.98 9.24 11.07
N ARG A 80 1.80 8.39 10.46
CA ARG A 80 1.55 6.94 10.39
C ARG A 80 2.36 6.21 11.44
N GLU A 81 1.71 5.32 12.18
CA GLU A 81 2.38 4.37 13.08
C GLU A 81 2.07 2.94 12.64
N THR A 82 3.11 2.13 12.46
CA THR A 82 3.00 0.76 11.94
C THR A 82 3.19 -0.24 13.06
N ASP A 83 2.19 -1.10 13.26
CA ASP A 83 2.25 -2.16 14.27
C ASP A 83 2.90 -3.42 13.71
N LEU A 84 2.56 -3.77 12.47
CA LEU A 84 2.97 -5.02 11.85
C LEU A 84 3.04 -4.89 10.32
N VAL A 85 4.08 -5.48 9.74
CA VAL A 85 4.15 -5.83 8.32
C VAL A 85 4.48 -7.31 8.22
N VAL A 86 3.76 -8.04 7.36
CA VAL A 86 4.04 -9.45 7.06
C VAL A 86 3.96 -9.62 5.56
N CYS A 87 4.97 -10.26 4.97
CA CYS A 87 5.01 -10.57 3.54
C CYS A 87 5.26 -12.06 3.29
N GLU A 88 4.73 -12.55 2.18
CA GLU A 88 4.95 -13.89 1.66
C GLU A 88 4.92 -13.85 0.12
N GLY A 89 6.07 -14.11 -0.51
CA GLY A 89 6.20 -13.91 -1.95
C GLY A 89 5.78 -12.49 -2.34
N PRO A 90 4.91 -12.30 -3.34
CA PRO A 90 4.47 -10.98 -3.81
C PRO A 90 3.34 -10.36 -2.97
N TYR A 91 2.94 -10.98 -1.87
CA TYR A 91 1.84 -10.49 -1.04
C TYR A 91 2.38 -9.88 0.25
N CYS A 92 1.90 -8.70 0.60
CA CYS A 92 2.19 -8.05 1.86
C CYS A 92 0.89 -7.57 2.52
N GLY A 93 0.84 -7.71 3.84
CA GLY A 93 -0.19 -7.13 4.70
C GLY A 93 0.46 -6.23 5.74
N ALA A 94 -0.15 -5.08 6.00
CA ALA A 94 0.29 -4.18 7.05
C ALA A 94 -0.89 -3.76 7.91
N HIS A 95 -0.64 -3.64 9.22
CA HIS A 95 -1.52 -2.96 10.14
C HIS A 95 -0.83 -1.68 10.60
N PHE A 96 -1.48 -0.56 10.37
CA PHE A 96 -1.02 0.76 10.79
C PHE A 96 -2.22 1.65 11.06
N TYR A 97 -2.01 2.72 11.81
CA TYR A 97 -3.01 3.74 12.08
C TYR A 97 -2.44 5.13 11.79
N LEU A 98 -3.36 6.07 11.58
CA LEU A 98 -3.09 7.46 11.25
C LEU A 98 -3.60 8.34 12.39
N TRP A 99 -2.79 9.30 12.85
CA TRP A 99 -3.16 10.26 13.90
C TRP A 99 -2.61 11.66 13.65
#